data_AF-A0A3D0NKE3-F1
#
_entry.id   AF-A0A3D0NKE3-F1
#
_cell.length_a   1.000
_cell.length_b   1.000
_cell.length_c   1.000
_cell.angle_alpha   90.00
_cell.angle_beta   90.00
_cell.angle_gamma   90.00
#
_symmetry.space_group_name_H-M   'P 1'
#
loop_
_entity.id
_entity.type
_entity.pdbx_description
1 polymer ?
#
loop_
_entity_poly.entity_id
_entity_poly.type
_entity_poly.pdbx_seq_one_letter_code
_entity_poly.pdbx_strand_id
1 'polypeptide(L)'
;FHLAARTETALDAPRWLTEGVADFVARPPTAIPVGATAVLPSDAELDVGGADLAAVYDRAWWFARFVADSHGTGTLRRLYVAACGPGHADLAVAVRQVIGTDLAELHQRWAQWMARETRR
;
A
#
# COMPACT_ATOMS: atom_id res chain seq x y z
N PHE A 1 -18.58 7.53 4.58
CA PHE A 1 -19.02 6.86 3.34
C PHE A 1 -17.98 7.13 2.26
N HIS A 2 -17.13 6.15 1.94
CA HIS A 2 -16.21 6.24 0.81
C HIS A 2 -16.94 5.71 -0.44
N LEU A 3 -17.26 6.61 -1.36
CA LEU A 3 -17.89 6.31 -2.64
C LEU A 3 -16.86 6.56 -3.76
N ALA A 4 -16.69 5.55 -4.59
CA ALA A 4 -16.14 5.56 -5.96
C ALA A 4 -14.61 5.43 -6.17
N ALA A 5 -14.16 4.16 -6.31
CA ALA A 5 -13.25 3.71 -7.38
C ALA A 5 -13.84 2.52 -8.17
N ARG A 6 -15.17 2.32 -8.11
CA ARG A 6 -15.85 1.07 -8.50
C ARG A 6 -15.76 0.66 -9.97
N THR A 7 -15.28 1.51 -10.87
CA THR A 7 -15.14 1.12 -12.28
C THR A 7 -13.85 0.37 -12.59
N GLU A 8 -12.83 0.42 -11.73
CA GLU A 8 -11.53 -0.24 -11.97
C GLU A 8 -11.06 -1.14 -10.82
N THR A 9 -11.81 -1.31 -9.72
CA THR A 9 -11.43 -2.26 -8.64
C THR A 9 -12.23 -3.56 -8.75
N ALA A 10 -11.55 -4.70 -8.81
CA ALA A 10 -12.17 -6.02 -8.73
C ALA A 10 -12.72 -6.27 -7.31
N LEU A 11 -13.76 -7.11 -7.20
CA LEU A 11 -14.39 -7.44 -5.91
C LEU A 11 -13.47 -8.24 -4.98
N ASP A 12 -12.54 -8.98 -5.56
CA ASP A 12 -11.52 -9.82 -4.92
C ASP A 12 -10.13 -9.15 -4.85
N ALA A 13 -10.05 -7.87 -5.20
CA ALA A 13 -8.82 -7.09 -5.06
C ALA A 13 -8.34 -7.05 -3.60
N PRO A 14 -7.01 -7.02 -3.34
CA PRO A 14 -6.48 -6.84 -2.00
C PRO A 14 -7.01 -5.53 -1.39
N ARG A 15 -7.85 -5.67 -0.36
CA ARG A 15 -8.57 -4.54 0.23
C ARG A 15 -7.59 -3.57 0.88
N TRP A 16 -6.60 -4.08 1.59
CA TRP A 16 -5.59 -3.23 2.22
C TRP A 16 -4.87 -2.32 1.23
N LEU A 17 -4.58 -2.79 0.02
CA LEU A 17 -3.91 -1.98 -0.99
C LEU A 17 -4.86 -0.92 -1.56
N THR A 18 -6.14 -1.29 -1.75
CA THR A 18 -7.18 -0.35 -2.18
C THR A 18 -7.36 0.78 -1.18
N GLU A 19 -7.46 0.44 0.11
CA GLU A 19 -7.59 1.41 1.20
C GLU A 19 -6.33 2.29 1.35
N GLY A 20 -5.13 1.69 1.30
CA GLY A 20 -3.88 2.43 1.40
C GLY A 20 -3.68 3.46 0.28
N VAL A 21 -4.06 3.12 -0.97
CA VAL A 21 -4.03 4.06 -2.11
C VAL A 21 -5.10 5.14 -1.95
N ALA A 22 -6.31 4.78 -1.51
CA ALA A 22 -7.37 5.76 -1.25
C ALA A 22 -6.94 6.78 -0.16
N ASP A 23 -6.34 6.30 0.92
CA ASP A 23 -5.79 7.14 1.98
C ASP A 23 -4.62 7.98 1.49
N PHE A 24 -3.76 7.46 0.62
CA PHE A 24 -2.65 8.22 0.04
C PHE A 24 -3.15 9.44 -0.75
N VAL A 25 -4.28 9.29 -1.45
CA VAL A 25 -4.91 10.39 -2.19
C VAL A 25 -5.63 11.35 -1.26
N ALA A 26 -6.25 10.86 -0.19
CA ALA A 26 -7.14 11.65 0.66
C ALA A 26 -6.45 12.34 1.85
N ARG A 27 -5.36 11.78 2.38
CA ARG A 27 -4.71 12.24 3.60
C ARG A 27 -3.49 13.12 3.30
N PRO A 28 -3.27 14.22 4.05
CA PRO A 28 -2.00 14.93 3.99
C PRO A 28 -0.85 14.03 4.52
N PRO A 29 0.41 14.24 4.09
CA PRO A 29 1.55 13.50 4.63
C PRO A 29 1.69 13.69 6.15
N THR A 30 1.66 12.59 6.89
CA THR A 30 1.97 12.52 8.32
C THR A 30 3.34 11.89 8.56
N ALA A 31 3.97 12.27 9.68
CA ALA A 31 5.23 11.69 10.12
C ALA A 31 5.05 10.23 10.55
N ILE A 32 6.09 9.43 10.39
CA ILE A 32 6.10 8.02 10.76
C ILE A 32 6.48 7.91 12.25
N PRO A 33 5.62 7.36 13.12
CA PRO A 33 5.94 7.21 14.54
C PRO A 33 7.20 6.36 14.77
N VAL A 34 7.95 6.70 15.82
CA VAL A 34 9.07 5.88 16.28
C VAL A 34 8.56 4.50 16.68
N GLY A 35 9.20 3.45 16.14
CA GLY A 35 8.80 2.06 16.39
C GLY A 35 7.79 1.48 15.39
N ALA A 36 7.31 2.26 14.42
CA ALA A 36 6.51 1.74 13.32
C ALA A 36 7.31 0.73 12.48
N THR A 37 6.65 -0.36 12.07
CA THR A 37 7.28 -1.44 11.31
C THR A 37 6.76 -1.48 9.88
N ALA A 38 7.66 -1.73 8.93
CA ALA A 38 7.30 -2.06 7.57
C ALA A 38 6.82 -3.52 7.52
N VAL A 39 5.54 -3.76 7.80
CA VAL A 39 4.91 -5.07 7.65
C VAL A 39 3.76 -4.91 6.69
N LEU A 40 3.76 -5.71 5.61
CA LEU A 40 2.67 -5.69 4.64
C LEU A 40 1.36 -6.05 5.36
N PRO A 41 0.32 -5.20 5.26
CA PRO A 41 -1.00 -5.55 5.77
C PRO A 41 -1.57 -6.77 5.05
N SER A 42 -2.52 -7.42 5.71
CA SER A 42 -3.37 -8.44 5.12
C SER A 42 -4.84 -8.08 5.26
N ASP A 43 -5.69 -8.59 4.37
CA ASP A 43 -7.14 -8.34 4.44
C ASP A 43 -7.76 -8.98 5.70
N ALA A 44 -7.18 -10.08 6.19
CA ALA A 44 -7.59 -10.70 7.45
C ALA A 44 -7.42 -9.74 8.64
N GLU A 45 -6.37 -8.92 8.67
CA GLU A 45 -6.19 -7.90 9.72
C GLU A 45 -7.25 -6.79 9.64
N LEU A 46 -7.78 -6.49 8.45
CA LEU A 46 -8.88 -5.54 8.29
C LEU A 46 -10.22 -6.13 8.75
N ASP A 47 -10.43 -7.43 8.53
CA ASP A 47 -11.69 -8.11 8.87
C ASP A 47 -11.88 -8.32 10.38
N VAL A 48 -10.79 -8.48 11.15
CA VAL A 48 -10.85 -8.69 12.62
C VAL A 48 -11.37 -7.45 13.35
N GLY A 49 -11.09 -6.24 12.85
CA GLY A 49 -11.42 -4.98 13.50
C GLY A 49 -10.76 -4.78 14.88
N GLY A 50 -10.97 -3.62 15.50
CA GLY A 50 -10.50 -3.34 16.87
C GLY A 50 -9.42 -2.26 16.98
N ALA A 51 -8.73 -2.21 18.13
CA ALA A 51 -7.80 -1.14 18.51
C ALA A 51 -6.64 -0.95 17.51
N ASP A 52 -6.24 -2.02 16.83
CA ASP A 52 -5.12 -2.00 15.88
C ASP A 52 -5.53 -1.68 14.43
N LEU A 53 -6.83 -1.50 14.14
CA LEU A 53 -7.30 -1.25 12.77
C LEU A 53 -6.67 0.01 12.18
N ALA A 54 -6.55 1.09 12.97
CA ALA A 54 -5.87 2.31 12.54
C ALA A 54 -4.41 2.05 12.11
N ALA A 55 -3.69 1.18 12.83
CA ALA A 55 -2.32 0.83 12.47
C ALA A 55 -2.24 0.02 11.16
N VAL A 56 -3.27 -0.77 10.83
CA VAL A 56 -3.34 -1.49 9.54
C VAL A 56 -3.49 -0.49 8.39
N TYR A 57 -4.40 0.48 8.54
CA TYR A 57 -4.57 1.58 7.57
C TYR A 57 -3.31 2.44 7.43
N ASP A 58 -2.64 2.77 8.54
CA ASP A 58 -1.40 3.56 8.52
C ASP A 58 -0.27 2.82 7.79
N ARG A 59 -0.12 1.49 8.00
CA ARG A 59 0.84 0.68 7.24
C ARG A 59 0.51 0.63 5.76
N ALA A 60 -0.76 0.49 5.40
CA ALA A 60 -1.21 0.51 4.01
C ALA A 60 -0.91 1.87 3.35
N TRP A 61 -1.16 2.97 4.07
CA TRP A 61 -0.86 4.33 3.65
C TRP A 61 0.64 4.55 3.45
N TRP A 62 1.48 4.13 4.41
CA TRP A 62 2.94 4.25 4.29
C TRP A 62 3.52 3.42 3.15
N PHE A 63 2.94 2.25 2.84
CA PHE A 63 3.36 1.47 1.68
C PHE A 63 3.05 2.23 0.37
N ALA A 64 1.85 2.78 0.23
CA ALA A 64 1.48 3.58 -0.93
C ALA A 64 2.38 4.82 -1.08
N ARG A 65 2.63 5.53 0.03
CA ARG A 65 3.56 6.67 0.07
C ARG A 65 4.98 6.27 -0.31
N PHE A 66 5.49 5.15 0.20
CA PHE A 66 6.81 4.64 -0.16
C PHE A 66 6.95 4.39 -1.67
N VAL A 67 5.95 3.76 -2.29
CA VAL A 67 5.96 3.51 -3.74
C VAL A 67 5.91 4.83 -4.51
N ALA A 68 5.09 5.78 -4.09
CA ALA A 68 5.01 7.10 -4.71
C ALA A 68 6.33 7.89 -4.57
N ASP A 69 6.94 7.91 -3.38
CA ASP A 69 8.17 8.65 -3.11
C ASP A 69 9.38 8.02 -3.80
N SER A 70 9.41 6.69 -3.95
CA SER A 70 10.56 5.95 -4.51
C SER A 70 10.46 5.73 -6.02
N HIS A 71 9.24 5.63 -6.57
CA HIS A 71 9.00 5.25 -7.96
C HIS A 71 8.04 6.18 -8.70
N GLY A 72 7.50 7.20 -8.04
CA GLY A 72 6.53 8.15 -8.60
C GLY A 72 5.07 7.70 -8.50
N THR A 73 4.16 8.66 -8.42
CA THR A 73 2.70 8.43 -8.35
C THR A 73 2.14 7.69 -9.57
N GLY A 74 2.74 7.90 -10.75
CA GLY A 74 2.37 7.15 -11.96
C GLY A 74 2.66 5.65 -11.83
N THR A 75 3.73 5.27 -11.13
CA THR A 75 4.05 3.86 -10.84
C THR A 75 3.10 3.29 -9.79
N LEU A 76 2.77 4.07 -8.75
CA LEU A 76 1.75 3.67 -7.78
C LEU A 76 0.41 3.37 -8.47
N ARG A 77 -0.04 4.24 -9.38
CA ARG A 77 -1.28 4.01 -10.16
C ARG A 77 -1.20 2.71 -10.99
N ARG A 78 -0.09 2.47 -11.68
CA ARG A 78 0.09 1.23 -12.47
C ARG A 78 0.08 -0.02 -11.59
N LEU A 79 0.72 0.04 -10.42
CA LEU A 79 0.72 -1.06 -9.46
C LEU A 79 -0.70 -1.33 -8.96
N TYR A 80 -1.44 -0.28 -8.58
CA TYR A 80 -2.83 -0.38 -8.17
C TYR A 80 -3.70 -1.05 -9.24
N VAL A 81 -3.63 -0.60 -10.49
CA VAL A 81 -4.41 -1.22 -11.58
C VAL A 81 -4.00 -2.69 -11.80
N ALA A 82 -2.70 -3.00 -11.76
CA ALA A 82 -2.21 -4.36 -11.98
C ALA A 82 -2.57 -5.34 -10.85
N ALA A 83 -2.69 -4.85 -9.62
CA ALA A 83 -2.94 -5.66 -8.41
C ALA A 83 -4.40 -5.62 -7.92
N CYS A 84 -5.19 -4.63 -8.35
CA CYS A 84 -6.58 -4.43 -7.92
C CYS A 84 -7.58 -4.34 -9.07
N GLY A 85 -7.12 -4.29 -10.34
CA GLY A 85 -7.96 -4.23 -11.53
C GLY A 85 -8.75 -5.51 -11.84
N PRO A 86 -9.74 -5.47 -12.73
CA PRO A 86 -10.37 -6.69 -13.26
C PRO A 86 -9.31 -7.63 -13.85
N GLY A 87 -9.30 -8.90 -13.40
CA GLY A 87 -8.29 -9.88 -13.81
C GLY A 87 -6.88 -9.54 -13.32
N HIS A 88 -6.77 -8.83 -12.18
CA HIS A 88 -5.49 -8.47 -11.59
C HIS A 88 -4.60 -9.69 -11.36
N ALA A 89 -3.30 -9.45 -11.39
CA ALA A 89 -2.33 -10.45 -10.98
C ALA A 89 -2.22 -10.47 -9.45
N ASP A 90 -1.64 -11.54 -8.91
CA ASP A 90 -1.16 -11.54 -7.53
C ASP A 90 -0.16 -10.39 -7.32
N LEU A 91 -0.16 -9.82 -6.11
CA LEU A 91 0.70 -8.68 -5.78
C LEU A 91 2.17 -8.90 -6.16
N ALA A 92 2.71 -10.09 -5.89
CA ALA A 92 4.10 -10.40 -6.23
C ALA A 92 4.37 -10.36 -7.75
N VAL A 93 3.39 -10.78 -8.56
CA VAL A 93 3.47 -10.71 -10.03
C VAL A 93 3.34 -9.25 -10.48
N ALA A 94 2.37 -8.51 -9.95
CA ALA A 94 2.17 -7.08 -10.25
C ALA A 94 3.42 -6.24 -9.92
N VAL A 95 4.06 -6.49 -8.77
CA VAL A 95 5.31 -5.82 -8.37
C VAL A 95 6.44 -6.12 -9.36
N ARG A 96 6.62 -7.37 -9.77
CA ARG A 96 7.61 -7.73 -10.80
C ARG A 96 7.34 -7.04 -12.13
N GLN A 97 6.09 -7.01 -12.59
CA GLN A 97 5.73 -6.42 -13.88
C GLN A 97 5.86 -4.89 -13.89
N VAL A 98 5.50 -4.22 -12.79
CA VAL A 98 5.42 -2.75 -12.74
C VAL A 98 6.69 -2.09 -12.22
N ILE A 99 7.34 -2.69 -11.21
CA ILE A 99 8.52 -2.11 -10.54
C ILE A 99 9.81 -2.82 -10.99
N GLY A 100 9.73 -4.06 -11.48
CA GLY A 100 10.90 -4.80 -11.97
C GLY A 100 11.75 -5.44 -10.85
N THR A 101 11.16 -5.65 -9.68
CA THR A 101 11.79 -6.29 -8.51
C THR A 101 10.85 -7.36 -7.96
N ASP A 102 11.33 -8.25 -7.10
CA ASP A 102 10.44 -9.15 -6.37
C ASP A 102 9.84 -8.49 -5.12
N LEU A 103 8.79 -9.10 -4.57
CA LEU A 103 8.07 -8.54 -3.42
C LEU A 103 8.93 -8.49 -2.16
N ALA A 104 9.86 -9.43 -1.98
CA ALA A 104 10.72 -9.47 -0.80
C ALA A 104 11.75 -8.34 -0.84
N GLU A 105 12.36 -8.10 -2.00
CA GLU A 105 13.26 -6.97 -2.22
C GLU A 105 12.52 -5.63 -2.07
N LEU A 106 11.31 -5.50 -2.63
CA LEU A 106 10.49 -4.31 -2.44
C LEU A 106 10.20 -4.04 -0.95
N HIS A 107 9.87 -5.10 -0.20
CA HIS A 107 9.63 -5.02 1.25
C HIS A 107 10.88 -4.58 2.03
N GLN A 108 12.06 -5.09 1.68
CA GLN A 108 13.32 -4.62 2.29
C GLN A 108 13.59 -3.14 2.00
N ARG A 109 13.36 -2.69 0.76
CA ARG A 109 13.51 -1.28 0.38
C ARG A 109 12.52 -0.39 1.14
N TRP A 110 11.29 -0.86 1.36
CA TRP A 110 10.30 -0.16 2.16
C TRP A 110 10.75 -0.02 3.63
N ALA A 111 11.25 -1.10 4.25
CA ALA A 111 11.77 -1.06 5.61
C ALA A 111 12.90 -0.04 5.77
N GLN A 112 13.81 0.02 4.79
CA GLN A 112 14.89 1.02 4.78
C GLN A 112 14.36 2.44 4.59
N TRP A 113 13.34 2.64 3.76
CA TRP A 113 12.69 3.93 3.56
C TRP A 113 12.02 4.43 4.86
N MET A 114 11.26 3.57 5.55
CA MET A 114 10.65 3.87 6.85
C MET A 114 11.71 4.33 7.86
N ALA A 115 12.81 3.56 7.97
CA ALA A 115 13.90 3.87 8.90
C ALA A 115 14.60 5.21 8.60
N ARG A 116 14.59 5.68 7.34
CA ARG A 116 15.10 7.00 6.97
C ARG A 116 14.10 8.11 7.30
N GLU A 117 12.82 7.88 7.04
CA GLU A 117 11.77 8.88 7.24
C GLU A 117 11.50 9.13 8.74
N THR A 118 11.60 8.10 9.59
CA THR A 118 11.48 8.25 11.06
C THR A 118 12.64 9.06 11.69
N ARG A 119 13.74 9.30 10.95
CA ARG A 119 14.88 10.11 11.42
C ARG A 119 14.81 11.57 10.98
N ARG A 120 13.82 11.93 10.17
CA ARG A 120 13.62 13.31 9.68
C ARG A 120 12.67 14.06 10.61
#